data_AF-A0A1B6LB87-F1
#
_entry.id   AF-A0A1B6LB87-F1
#
_cell.length_a   1.000
_cell.length_b   1.000
_cell.length_c   1.000
_cell.angle_alpha   90.00
_cell.angle_beta   90.00
_cell.angle_gamma   90.00
#
_symmetry.space_group_name_H-M   'P 1'
#
loop_
_entity.id
_entity.type
_entity.pdbx_description
1 polymer ?
#
loop_
_entity_poly.entity_id
_entity_poly.type
_entity_poly.pdbx_seq_one_letter_code
_entity_poly.pdbx_strand_id
1 'polypeptide(L)'
;AFSLVGTVDSGRESSSIPLPVSFQDLLCDLEVWPAELQRSLLEHLYELVTESSEKRHNLNTMRDMQLVQRLLRVLPEVISPPTRQVLLALLGAVLAGQPLQQDLLAFGQFMTATLPSSAVSERDIVLQECSPRSRQSSVEIAEVEAPPDTANWILLRNRCLQLLHGLLFTPRNTVNNVFCEEVVSVLGMDWPLLYMQGHLHPSTVVWGLRLLVVLGSIPSLLAKFREG
;
A
#
# COMPACT_ATOMS: atom_id res chain seq x y z
N ALA A 1 16.31 5.24 -25.83
CA ALA A 1 15.04 5.88 -25.45
C ALA A 1 13.91 4.97 -25.90
N PHE A 2 13.32 4.21 -24.97
CA PHE A 2 12.11 3.46 -25.25
C PHE A 2 10.96 4.47 -25.27
N SER A 3 10.43 4.75 -26.46
CA SER A 3 9.13 5.40 -26.59
C SER A 3 8.10 4.32 -26.29
N LEU A 4 7.33 4.50 -25.21
CA LEU A 4 6.12 3.73 -24.97
C LEU A 4 5.17 4.04 -26.15
N VAL A 5 5.19 3.20 -27.17
CA VAL A 5 4.36 3.36 -28.38
C VAL A 5 2.92 3.22 -27.93
N GLY A 6 2.24 4.35 -27.80
CA GLY A 6 0.83 4.40 -27.44
C GLY A 6 0.33 5.61 -26.65
N THR A 7 1.07 6.72 -26.51
CA THR A 7 0.51 7.96 -25.92
C THR A 7 1.07 9.24 -26.52
N VAL A 8 1.13 9.36 -27.85
CA VAL A 8 1.45 10.65 -28.48
C VAL A 8 0.55 10.88 -29.68
N ASP A 9 -0.60 11.50 -29.44
CA ASP A 9 -1.15 12.45 -30.40
C ASP A 9 -1.53 13.73 -29.64
N SER A 10 -0.67 14.73 -29.83
CA SER A 10 -0.72 16.03 -29.19
C SER A 10 -1.63 16.94 -30.01
N GLY A 11 -2.89 17.09 -29.60
CA GLY A 11 -3.75 18.08 -30.24
C GLY A 11 -5.13 18.28 -29.64
N ARG A 12 -5.78 17.22 -29.14
CA ARG A 12 -7.16 17.29 -28.61
C ARG A 12 -7.62 16.04 -27.84
N GLU A 13 -6.72 15.20 -27.34
CA GLU A 13 -6.97 13.76 -27.38
C GLU A 13 -7.17 13.08 -26.02
N SER A 14 -8.19 12.23 -25.96
CA SER A 14 -8.58 11.41 -24.81
C SER A 14 -7.39 10.66 -24.21
N SER A 15 -7.08 10.89 -22.93
CA SER A 15 -6.08 10.11 -22.17
C SER A 15 -6.67 8.81 -21.62
N SER A 16 -7.61 8.21 -22.37
CA SER A 16 -8.23 6.92 -22.06
C SER A 16 -7.32 5.78 -22.48
N ILE A 17 -7.24 4.70 -21.68
CA ILE A 17 -6.56 3.46 -22.07
C ILE A 17 -7.24 2.89 -23.34
N PRO A 18 -6.57 2.88 -24.51
CA PRO A 18 -7.25 2.62 -25.79
C PRO A 18 -7.30 1.13 -26.15
N LEU A 19 -6.38 0.31 -25.60
CA LEU A 19 -6.24 -1.12 -25.90
C LEU A 19 -6.08 -1.93 -24.60
N PRO A 20 -7.18 -2.44 -24.03
CA PRO A 20 -7.15 -3.16 -22.76
C PRO A 20 -6.24 -4.40 -22.76
N VAL A 21 -6.16 -5.15 -23.87
CA VAL A 21 -5.38 -6.39 -23.96
C VAL A 21 -3.88 -6.12 -23.84
N SER A 22 -3.34 -5.17 -24.62
CA SER A 22 -1.91 -4.82 -24.53
C SER A 22 -1.54 -4.20 -23.18
N PHE A 23 -2.48 -3.51 -22.54
CA PHE A 23 -2.29 -2.98 -21.19
C PHE A 23 -2.33 -4.09 -20.13
N GLN A 24 -3.20 -5.09 -20.31
CA GLN A 24 -3.26 -6.25 -19.46
C GLN A 24 -1.97 -7.08 -19.54
N ASP A 25 -1.42 -7.28 -20.74
CA ASP A 25 -0.12 -7.94 -20.95
C ASP A 25 1.01 -7.17 -20.24
N LEU A 26 1.04 -5.85 -20.40
CA LEU A 26 1.97 -4.96 -19.69
C LEU A 26 1.90 -5.12 -18.17
N LEU A 27 0.68 -5.21 -17.63
CA LEU A 27 0.43 -5.42 -16.20
C LEU A 27 0.71 -6.86 -15.74
N CYS A 28 0.69 -7.85 -16.64
CA CYS A 28 1.07 -9.25 -16.35
C CYS A 28 2.56 -9.37 -16.07
N ASP A 29 3.35 -8.52 -16.70
CA ASP A 29 4.80 -8.60 -16.65
C ASP A 29 5.44 -7.65 -15.63
N LEU A 30 4.69 -7.04 -14.69
CA LEU A 30 5.23 -6.09 -13.70
C LEU A 30 6.46 -6.63 -12.92
N GLU A 31 6.58 -7.96 -12.80
CA GLU A 31 7.73 -8.67 -12.20
C GLU A 31 8.98 -8.72 -13.09
N VAL A 32 8.81 -8.64 -14.42
CA VAL A 32 9.86 -8.84 -15.44
C VAL A 32 10.42 -7.51 -15.95
N TRP A 33 9.74 -6.39 -15.66
CA TRP A 33 10.22 -5.06 -16.08
C TRP A 33 11.58 -4.74 -15.45
N PRO A 34 12.56 -4.24 -16.24
CA PRO A 34 13.82 -3.74 -15.71
C PRO A 34 13.56 -2.65 -14.66
N ALA A 35 14.33 -2.64 -13.57
CA ALA A 35 14.16 -1.67 -12.48
C ALA A 35 14.16 -0.20 -12.95
N GLU A 36 14.91 0.08 -14.02
CA GLU A 36 15.02 1.40 -14.66
C GLU A 36 13.73 1.86 -15.34
N LEU A 37 12.93 0.92 -15.89
CA LEU A 37 11.68 1.20 -16.60
C LEU A 37 10.46 1.04 -15.69
N GLN A 38 10.55 0.18 -14.67
CA GLN A 38 9.46 -0.10 -13.74
C GLN A 38 8.95 1.17 -13.06
N ARG A 39 9.85 2.09 -12.68
CA ARG A 39 9.47 3.36 -12.07
C ARG A 39 8.63 4.22 -13.02
N SER A 40 9.12 4.44 -14.24
CA SER A 40 8.41 5.28 -15.22
C SER A 40 7.07 4.68 -15.62
N LEU A 41 6.97 3.34 -15.69
CA LEU A 41 5.70 2.65 -15.88
C LEU A 41 4.73 2.97 -14.72
N LEU A 42 5.16 2.80 -13.47
CA LEU A 42 4.33 3.07 -12.30
C LEU A 42 3.91 4.55 -12.20
N GLU A 43 4.80 5.48 -12.53
CA GLU A 43 4.52 6.93 -12.59
C GLU A 43 3.44 7.21 -13.63
N HIS A 44 3.56 6.63 -14.83
CA HIS A 44 2.56 6.78 -15.87
C HIS A 44 1.19 6.20 -15.47
N LEU A 45 1.16 5.01 -14.86
CA LEU A 45 -0.07 4.42 -14.33
C LEU A 45 -0.73 5.32 -13.29
N TYR A 46 0.08 5.94 -12.42
CA TYR A 46 -0.39 6.88 -11.41
C TYR A 46 -1.01 8.13 -12.04
N GLU A 47 -0.35 8.73 -13.03
CA GLU A 47 -0.86 9.89 -13.78
C GLU A 47 -2.21 9.57 -14.45
N LEU A 48 -2.34 8.37 -15.06
CA LEU A 48 -3.59 7.93 -15.70
C LEU A 48 -4.79 7.87 -14.75
N VAL A 49 -4.59 7.53 -13.47
CA VAL A 49 -5.68 7.43 -12.49
C VAL A 49 -5.90 8.68 -11.66
N THR A 50 -4.95 9.62 -11.65
CA THR A 50 -5.03 10.85 -10.83
C THR A 50 -5.22 12.12 -11.65
N GLU A 51 -4.52 12.26 -12.77
CA GLU A 51 -4.40 13.51 -13.54
C GLU A 51 -5.14 13.47 -14.89
N SER A 52 -5.41 12.29 -15.44
CA SER A 52 -6.16 12.12 -16.71
C SER A 52 -7.58 12.73 -16.68
N SER A 53 -8.01 13.26 -17.82
CA SER A 53 -9.40 13.67 -18.06
C SER A 53 -10.38 12.49 -17.96
N GLU A 54 -9.92 11.29 -18.28
CA GLU A 54 -10.65 10.02 -18.29
C GLU A 54 -10.35 9.15 -17.06
N LYS A 55 -9.81 9.75 -15.99
CA LYS A 55 -9.33 9.02 -14.79
C LYS A 55 -10.32 8.01 -14.21
N ARG A 56 -11.62 8.29 -14.23
CA ARG A 56 -12.64 7.35 -13.72
C ARG A 56 -12.74 6.10 -14.60
N HIS A 57 -12.71 6.28 -15.92
CA HIS A 57 -12.69 5.17 -16.87
C HIS A 57 -11.38 4.37 -16.72
N ASN A 58 -10.23 5.05 -16.69
CA ASN A 58 -8.93 4.39 -16.52
C ASN A 58 -8.84 3.60 -15.21
N LEU A 59 -9.31 4.17 -14.10
CA LEU A 59 -9.36 3.52 -12.80
C LEU A 59 -10.19 2.22 -12.85
N ASN A 60 -11.37 2.26 -13.46
CA ASN A 60 -12.22 1.08 -13.60
C ASN A 60 -11.54 0.01 -14.47
N THR A 61 -10.99 0.40 -15.62
CA THR A 61 -10.23 -0.51 -16.50
C THR A 61 -9.05 -1.16 -15.78
N MET A 62 -8.31 -0.41 -14.94
CA MET A 62 -7.21 -0.96 -14.14
C MET A 62 -7.69 -1.92 -13.04
N ARG A 63 -8.84 -1.65 -12.42
CA ARG A 63 -9.46 -2.57 -11.45
C ARG A 63 -9.91 -3.87 -12.13
N ASP A 64 -10.51 -3.79 -13.32
CA ASP A 64 -10.91 -4.96 -14.11
C ASP A 64 -9.69 -5.84 -14.48
N MET A 65 -8.51 -5.22 -14.64
CA MET A 65 -7.25 -5.92 -14.88
C MET A 65 -6.54 -6.42 -13.62
N GLN A 66 -7.16 -6.31 -12.43
CA GLN A 66 -6.59 -6.75 -11.16
C GLN A 66 -5.26 -6.04 -10.81
N LEU A 67 -5.18 -4.74 -11.08
CA LEU A 67 -3.95 -3.97 -10.82
C LEU A 67 -3.53 -4.04 -9.34
N VAL A 68 -4.49 -3.98 -8.39
CA VAL A 68 -4.19 -4.04 -6.96
C VAL A 68 -3.41 -5.31 -6.61
N GLN A 69 -3.90 -6.48 -7.03
CA GLN A 69 -3.29 -7.77 -6.73
C GLN A 69 -1.87 -7.86 -7.32
N ARG A 70 -1.66 -7.31 -8.51
CA ARG A 70 -0.35 -7.30 -9.19
C ARG A 70 0.63 -6.37 -8.49
N LEU A 71 0.19 -5.17 -8.07
CA LEU A 71 1.01 -4.23 -7.30
C LEU A 71 1.44 -4.84 -5.96
N LEU A 72 0.51 -5.51 -5.25
CA LEU A 72 0.82 -6.17 -3.97
C LEU A 72 1.85 -7.29 -4.12
N ARG A 73 1.81 -8.02 -5.24
CA ARG A 73 2.76 -9.10 -5.49
C ARG A 73 4.19 -8.60 -5.70
N VAL A 74 4.38 -7.53 -6.46
CA VAL A 74 5.72 -6.99 -6.74
C VAL A 74 6.25 -6.10 -5.62
N LEU A 75 5.38 -5.55 -4.76
CA LEU A 75 5.74 -4.57 -3.75
C LEU A 75 6.89 -5.00 -2.81
N PRO A 76 6.96 -6.25 -2.29
CA PRO A 76 8.08 -6.70 -1.47
C PRO A 76 9.43 -6.66 -2.21
N GLU A 77 9.41 -6.95 -3.51
CA GLU A 77 10.60 -7.05 -4.38
C GLU A 77 11.18 -5.68 -4.77
N VAL A 78 10.40 -4.59 -4.63
CA VAL A 78 10.86 -3.25 -5.02
C VAL A 78 11.86 -2.69 -4.01
N ILE A 79 13.15 -2.88 -4.24
CA ILE A 79 14.23 -2.42 -3.34
C ILE A 79 14.36 -0.88 -3.34
N SER A 80 14.16 -0.25 -4.50
CA SER A 80 14.34 1.20 -4.69
C SER A 80 13.28 2.00 -3.91
N PRO A 81 13.65 2.81 -2.89
CA PRO A 81 12.71 3.63 -2.12
C PRO A 81 11.80 4.55 -2.97
N PRO A 82 12.30 5.30 -3.98
CA PRO A 82 11.42 6.14 -4.79
C PRO A 82 10.43 5.32 -5.62
N THR A 83 10.84 4.18 -6.18
CA THR A 83 9.95 3.29 -6.93
C THR A 83 8.86 2.72 -6.02
N ARG A 84 9.24 2.30 -4.80
CA ARG A 84 8.31 1.81 -3.79
C ARG A 84 7.30 2.88 -3.37
N GLN A 85 7.74 4.14 -3.25
CA GLN A 85 6.86 5.27 -2.94
C GLN A 85 5.81 5.50 -4.04
N VAL A 86 6.20 5.50 -5.32
CA VAL A 86 5.26 5.64 -6.44
C VAL A 86 4.29 4.46 -6.46
N LEU A 87 4.78 3.23 -6.26
CA LEU A 87 3.92 2.04 -6.18
C LEU A 87 2.86 2.18 -5.09
N LEU A 88 3.25 2.57 -3.88
CA LEU A 88 2.32 2.80 -2.78
C LEU A 88 1.34 3.95 -3.08
N ALA A 89 1.79 5.01 -3.75
CA ALA A 89 0.90 6.10 -4.16
C ALA A 89 -0.15 5.62 -5.17
N LEU A 90 0.25 4.82 -6.17
CA LEU A 90 -0.66 4.19 -7.12
C LEU A 90 -1.63 3.23 -6.44
N LEU A 91 -1.13 2.37 -5.54
CA LEU A 91 -1.99 1.48 -4.76
C LEU A 91 -3.02 2.27 -3.95
N GLY A 92 -2.60 3.37 -3.30
CA GLY A 92 -3.50 4.28 -2.59
C GLY A 92 -4.53 4.94 -3.50
N ALA A 93 -4.14 5.40 -4.69
CA ALA A 93 -5.06 6.00 -5.66
C ALA A 93 -6.10 4.99 -6.16
N VAL A 94 -5.71 3.74 -6.41
CA VAL A 94 -6.62 2.70 -6.90
C VAL A 94 -7.57 2.20 -5.81
N LEU A 95 -7.10 2.15 -4.56
CA LEU A 95 -7.92 1.79 -3.39
C LEU A 95 -8.81 2.96 -2.92
N ALA A 96 -8.48 4.19 -3.28
CA ALA A 96 -9.34 5.35 -3.00
C ALA A 96 -10.64 5.29 -3.82
N GLY A 97 -11.69 5.94 -3.34
CA GLY A 97 -12.93 6.11 -4.10
C GLY A 97 -13.68 4.80 -4.37
N GLN A 98 -14.09 4.12 -3.29
CA GLN A 98 -14.87 2.86 -3.31
C GLN A 98 -14.14 1.73 -4.05
N PRO A 99 -13.16 1.07 -3.39
CA PRO A 99 -12.49 -0.09 -3.98
C PRO A 99 -13.47 -1.26 -4.10
N LEU A 100 -13.15 -2.22 -4.97
CA LEU A 100 -13.83 -3.51 -4.95
C LEU A 100 -13.49 -4.24 -3.65
N GLN A 101 -14.43 -4.99 -3.07
CA GLN A 101 -14.20 -5.75 -1.84
C GLN A 101 -13.01 -6.70 -1.95
N GLN A 102 -12.82 -7.32 -3.13
CA GLN A 102 -11.67 -8.19 -3.40
C GLN A 102 -10.32 -7.45 -3.34
N ASP A 103 -10.28 -6.17 -3.72
CA ASP A 103 -9.05 -5.36 -3.71
C ASP A 103 -8.68 -5.01 -2.27
N LEU A 104 -9.69 -4.60 -1.49
CA LEU A 104 -9.53 -4.32 -0.07
C LEU A 104 -9.16 -5.56 0.73
N LEU A 105 -9.79 -6.71 0.42
CA LEU A 105 -9.47 -7.99 1.04
C LEU A 105 -8.04 -8.42 0.71
N ALA A 106 -7.62 -8.34 -0.55
CA ALA A 106 -6.26 -8.66 -0.97
C ALA A 106 -5.23 -7.77 -0.25
N PHE A 107 -5.51 -6.47 -0.12
CA PHE A 107 -4.64 -5.56 0.63
C PHE A 107 -4.58 -5.90 2.12
N GLY A 108 -5.72 -6.20 2.73
CA GLY A 108 -5.81 -6.68 4.11
C GLY A 108 -4.98 -7.94 4.36
N GLN A 109 -5.16 -8.95 3.50
CA GLN A 109 -4.43 -10.22 3.56
C GLN A 109 -2.93 -10.03 3.35
N PHE A 110 -2.52 -9.18 2.40
CA PHE A 110 -1.11 -8.85 2.20
C PHE A 110 -0.49 -8.26 3.48
N MET A 111 -1.14 -7.28 4.11
CA MET A 111 -0.66 -6.71 5.37
C MET A 111 -0.59 -7.75 6.49
N THR A 112 -1.60 -8.62 6.61
CA THR A 112 -1.58 -9.70 7.60
C THR A 112 -0.46 -10.71 7.35
N ALA A 113 -0.14 -11.01 6.08
CA ALA A 113 0.97 -11.88 5.70
C ALA A 113 2.36 -11.31 6.05
N THR A 114 2.46 -10.00 6.31
CA THR A 114 3.69 -9.36 6.81
C THR A 114 3.89 -9.50 8.33
N LEU A 115 2.97 -10.13 9.05
CA LEU A 115 3.12 -10.38 10.48
C LEU A 115 4.06 -11.58 10.70
N PRO A 116 5.00 -11.49 11.68
CA PRO A 116 5.80 -12.63 12.07
C PRO A 116 4.95 -13.67 12.79
N SER A 117 5.49 -14.89 12.91
CA SER A 117 4.97 -15.86 13.87
C SER A 117 5.11 -15.33 15.30
N SER A 118 4.16 -15.66 16.18
CA SER A 118 4.19 -15.29 17.60
C SER A 118 5.44 -15.75 18.36
N ALA A 119 6.18 -16.71 17.81
CA ALA A 119 7.46 -17.18 18.34
C ALA A 119 8.64 -16.21 18.09
N VAL A 120 8.48 -15.23 17.19
CA VAL A 120 9.50 -14.25 16.81
C VAL A 120 9.10 -12.89 17.38
N SER A 121 10.00 -12.25 18.13
CA SER A 121 9.77 -10.90 18.64
C SER A 121 10.47 -9.84 17.81
N GLU A 122 9.73 -8.80 17.47
CA GLU A 122 10.21 -7.60 16.77
C GLU A 122 10.40 -6.40 17.71
N ARG A 123 10.17 -6.56 19.02
CA ARG A 123 10.08 -5.44 19.98
C ARG A 123 11.31 -4.55 19.99
N ASP A 124 12.47 -5.18 19.97
CA ASP A 124 13.77 -4.54 20.19
C ASP A 124 14.54 -4.33 18.87
N ILE A 125 13.87 -4.52 17.72
CA ILE A 125 14.49 -4.32 16.40
C ILE A 125 14.65 -2.82 16.14
N VAL A 126 15.90 -2.38 15.95
CA VAL A 126 16.21 -1.00 15.58
C VAL A 126 15.96 -0.80 14.09
N LEU A 127 14.99 0.06 13.76
CA LEU A 127 14.72 0.46 12.38
C LEU A 127 15.68 1.58 11.98
N GLN A 128 16.74 1.26 11.23
CA GLN A 128 17.57 2.28 10.59
C GLN A 128 16.86 2.82 9.34
N GLU A 129 16.56 4.12 9.33
CA GLU A 129 16.40 4.85 8.07
C GLU A 129 17.79 4.91 7.42
N CYS A 130 18.00 4.19 6.31
CA CYS A 130 19.22 4.27 5.52
C CYS A 130 19.42 5.72 5.03
N SER A 131 20.11 6.54 5.83
CA SER A 131 20.67 7.81 5.40
C SER A 131 22.01 7.53 4.73
N PRO A 132 22.29 8.05 3.52
CA PRO A 132 23.54 7.79 2.80
C PRO A 132 24.80 8.42 3.47
N ARG A 133 24.72 8.90 4.72
CA ARG A 133 25.82 9.60 5.41
C ARG A 133 26.29 8.98 6.73
N SER A 134 25.71 7.90 7.23
CA SER A 134 26.09 7.31 8.53
C SER A 134 26.96 6.05 8.41
N ARG A 135 28.00 6.07 7.55
CA ARG A 135 29.07 5.05 7.56
C ARG A 135 30.37 5.55 8.20
N GLN A 136 30.30 6.42 9.20
CA GLN A 136 31.48 6.79 10.00
C GLN A 136 31.10 6.96 11.48
N SER A 137 31.66 6.08 12.32
CA SER A 137 31.66 6.05 13.80
C SER A 137 30.29 5.74 14.45
N SER A 138 30.14 4.89 15.47
CA SER A 138 31.08 4.19 16.36
C SER A 138 30.30 3.24 17.30
N VAL A 139 31.05 2.34 17.93
CA VAL A 139 30.76 1.52 19.14
C VAL A 139 29.95 0.23 18.93
N GLU A 140 30.64 -0.87 19.17
CA GLU A 140 30.13 -2.22 19.41
C GLU A 140 29.19 -2.22 20.63
N ILE A 141 27.89 -2.18 20.38
CA ILE A 141 26.91 -2.83 21.25
C ILE A 141 26.46 -4.04 20.44
N ALA A 142 26.55 -5.23 21.03
CA ALA A 142 25.98 -6.44 20.48
C ALA A 142 24.44 -6.33 20.52
N GLU A 143 23.89 -5.43 19.70
CA GLU A 143 22.51 -5.46 19.31
C GLU A 143 22.38 -6.66 18.37
N VAL A 144 21.40 -7.52 18.66
CA VAL A 144 21.05 -8.60 17.75
C VAL A 144 20.51 -7.91 16.50
N GLU A 145 21.39 -7.64 15.53
CA GLU A 145 21.00 -7.19 14.21
C GLU A 145 20.03 -8.24 13.66
N ALA A 146 18.75 -7.89 13.66
CA ALA A 146 17.74 -8.75 13.07
C ALA A 146 18.12 -9.00 11.61
N PRO A 147 17.78 -10.16 11.04
CA PRO A 147 17.97 -10.40 9.63
C PRO A 147 17.42 -9.19 8.84
N PRO A 148 18.14 -8.67 7.84
CA PRO A 148 17.74 -7.46 7.11
C PRO A 148 16.31 -7.55 6.56
N ASP A 149 15.83 -8.76 6.31
CA ASP A 149 14.46 -9.06 5.89
C ASP A 149 13.41 -8.65 6.94
N THR A 150 13.65 -8.87 8.24
CA THR A 150 12.67 -8.55 9.29
C THR A 150 12.41 -7.06 9.41
N ALA A 151 13.47 -6.22 9.40
CA ALA A 151 13.32 -4.77 9.43
C ALA A 151 12.58 -4.26 8.19
N ASN A 152 12.87 -4.82 7.01
CA ASN A 152 12.18 -4.50 5.77
C ASN A 152 10.68 -4.83 5.82
N TRP A 153 10.30 -5.98 6.41
CA TRP A 153 8.90 -6.36 6.60
C TRP A 153 8.17 -5.40 7.56
N ILE A 154 8.80 -5.01 8.67
CA ILE A 154 8.23 -4.02 9.61
C ILE A 154 7.97 -2.68 8.90
N LEU A 155 8.98 -2.18 8.17
CA LEU A 155 8.86 -0.91 7.43
C LEU A 155 7.76 -0.98 6.37
N LEU A 156 7.71 -2.08 5.62
CA LEU A 156 6.70 -2.29 4.59
C LEU A 156 5.29 -2.35 5.18
N ARG A 157 5.10 -3.17 6.21
CA ARG A 157 3.83 -3.28 6.97
C ARG A 157 3.36 -1.91 7.45
N ASN A 158 4.24 -1.14 8.06
CA ASN A 158 3.91 0.18 8.60
C ASN A 158 3.56 1.19 7.51
N ARG A 159 4.19 1.13 6.33
CA ARG A 159 3.81 1.97 5.19
C ARG A 159 2.44 1.60 4.64
N CYS A 160 2.09 0.32 4.59
CA CYS A 160 0.75 -0.11 4.21
C CYS A 160 -0.31 0.30 5.24
N LEU A 161 -0.04 0.15 6.54
CA LEU A 161 -0.93 0.62 7.61
C LEU A 161 -1.11 2.14 7.56
N GLN A 162 -0.04 2.89 7.31
CA GLN A 162 -0.08 4.34 7.12
C GLN A 162 -0.95 4.73 5.91
N LEU A 163 -0.80 4.02 4.79
CA LEU A 163 -1.60 4.21 3.59
C LEU A 163 -3.09 3.96 3.89
N LEU A 164 -3.43 2.82 4.50
CA LEU A 164 -4.81 2.50 4.90
C LEU A 164 -5.38 3.58 5.81
N HIS A 165 -4.63 3.98 6.83
CA HIS A 165 -5.03 5.04 7.75
C HIS A 165 -5.33 6.35 7.00
N GLY A 166 -4.51 6.72 6.01
CA GLY A 166 -4.78 7.89 5.16
C GLY A 166 -6.10 7.79 4.40
N LEU A 167 -6.47 6.60 3.91
CA LEU A 167 -7.73 6.36 3.20
C LEU A 167 -8.98 6.43 4.11
N LEU A 168 -8.82 6.28 5.43
CA LEU A 168 -9.92 6.45 6.38
C LEU A 168 -10.40 7.91 6.49
N PHE A 169 -9.70 8.86 5.87
CA PHE A 169 -10.06 10.27 5.86
C PHE A 169 -10.42 10.74 4.45
N THR A 170 -11.30 11.72 4.38
CA THR A 170 -11.57 12.46 3.15
C THR A 170 -10.44 13.46 2.87
N PRO A 171 -10.35 14.02 1.65
CA PRO A 171 -9.40 15.10 1.35
C PRO A 171 -9.55 16.35 2.23
N ARG A 172 -10.68 16.50 2.93
CA ARG A 172 -10.94 17.58 3.89
C ARG A 172 -10.50 17.22 5.33
N ASN A 173 -9.77 16.11 5.50
CA ASN A 173 -9.30 15.60 6.78
C ASN A 173 -10.43 15.26 7.78
N THR A 174 -11.59 14.86 7.26
CA THR A 174 -12.71 14.32 8.06
C THR A 174 -12.78 12.82 7.90
N VAL A 175 -13.28 12.10 8.92
CA VAL A 175 -13.44 10.63 8.84
C VAL A 175 -14.37 10.27 7.68
N ASN A 176 -13.94 9.31 6.86
CA ASN A 176 -14.69 8.77 5.74
C ASN A 176 -15.51 7.56 6.22
N ASN A 177 -16.69 7.82 6.79
CA ASN A 177 -17.53 6.78 7.38
C ASN A 177 -17.85 5.64 6.41
N VAL A 178 -18.15 5.95 5.14
CA VAL A 178 -18.47 4.94 4.12
C VAL A 178 -17.30 4.00 3.89
N PHE A 179 -16.09 4.53 3.75
CA PHE A 179 -14.91 3.70 3.57
C PHE A 179 -14.57 2.91 4.84
N CYS A 180 -14.73 3.50 6.02
CA CYS A 180 -14.51 2.80 7.28
C CYS A 180 -15.49 1.63 7.49
N GLU A 181 -16.76 1.82 7.14
CA GLU A 181 -17.75 0.73 7.18
C GLU A 181 -17.39 -0.39 6.20
N GLU A 182 -16.87 -0.06 5.02
CA GLU A 182 -16.40 -1.06 4.04
C GLU A 182 -15.14 -1.81 4.54
N VAL A 183 -14.20 -1.11 5.19
CA VAL A 183 -13.04 -1.74 5.83
C VAL A 183 -13.49 -2.77 6.86
N VAL A 184 -14.44 -2.42 7.72
CA VAL A 184 -14.94 -3.34 8.75
C VAL A 184 -15.79 -4.46 8.14
N SER A 185 -16.57 -4.19 7.09
CA SER A 185 -17.38 -5.23 6.43
C SER A 185 -16.52 -6.29 5.75
N VAL A 186 -15.36 -5.90 5.19
CA VAL A 186 -14.45 -6.80 4.47
C VAL A 186 -13.43 -7.47 5.39
N LEU A 187 -12.80 -6.72 6.29
CA LEU A 187 -11.68 -7.21 7.10
C LEU A 187 -12.09 -7.63 8.51
N GLY A 188 -13.22 -7.15 9.01
CA GLY A 188 -13.61 -7.30 10.40
C GLY A 188 -13.10 -6.18 11.30
N MET A 189 -13.77 -5.98 12.43
CA MET A 189 -13.44 -4.93 13.41
C MET A 189 -12.28 -5.33 14.34
N ASP A 190 -12.00 -6.64 14.44
CA ASP A 190 -10.90 -7.24 15.17
C ASP A 190 -9.58 -7.24 14.38
N TRP A 191 -9.63 -7.08 13.06
CA TRP A 191 -8.44 -7.05 12.20
C TRP A 191 -7.35 -6.06 12.64
N PRO A 192 -7.64 -4.80 13.08
CA PRO A 192 -6.63 -3.91 13.61
C PRO A 192 -5.89 -4.45 14.85
N LEU A 193 -6.53 -5.33 15.64
CA LEU A 193 -5.95 -5.92 16.84
C LEU A 193 -4.79 -6.88 16.51
N LEU A 194 -4.77 -7.45 15.30
CA LEU A 194 -3.65 -8.26 14.80
C LEU A 194 -2.32 -7.50 14.84
N TYR A 195 -2.36 -6.17 14.69
CA TYR A 195 -1.18 -5.29 14.69
C TYR A 195 -0.82 -4.76 16.07
N MET A 196 -1.61 -5.07 17.10
CA MET A 196 -1.40 -4.62 18.48
C MET A 196 -0.84 -5.71 19.39
N GLN A 197 -0.39 -6.83 18.81
CA GLN A 197 0.13 -7.96 19.56
C GLN A 197 1.44 -7.61 20.25
N GLY A 198 1.62 -8.17 21.45
CA GLY A 198 2.75 -7.81 22.31
C GLY A 198 4.11 -8.00 21.66
N HIS A 199 4.30 -9.03 20.83
CA HIS A 199 5.61 -9.35 20.25
C HIS A 199 6.01 -8.47 19.05
N LEU A 200 5.09 -7.67 18.50
CA LEU A 200 5.33 -6.83 17.33
C LEU A 200 6.13 -5.57 17.67
N HIS A 201 6.73 -4.98 16.64
CA HIS A 201 7.48 -3.73 16.80
C HIS A 201 6.56 -2.59 17.28
N PRO A 202 7.00 -1.73 18.24
CA PRO A 202 6.15 -0.68 18.82
C PRO A 202 5.51 0.27 17.79
N SER A 203 6.22 0.62 16.72
CA SER A 203 5.66 1.48 15.66
C SER A 203 4.50 0.83 14.90
N THR A 204 4.50 -0.50 14.76
CA THR A 204 3.35 -1.25 14.22
C THR A 204 2.16 -1.20 15.17
N VAL A 205 2.39 -1.39 16.46
CA VAL A 205 1.34 -1.28 17.50
C VAL A 205 0.69 0.10 17.48
N VAL A 206 1.48 1.16 17.32
CA VAL A 206 0.96 2.54 17.19
C VAL A 206 0.04 2.69 15.98
N TRP A 207 0.40 2.11 14.83
CA TRP A 207 -0.47 2.15 13.64
C TRP A 207 -1.75 1.33 13.82
N GLY A 208 -1.67 0.14 14.42
CA GLY A 208 -2.84 -0.67 14.77
C GLY A 208 -3.81 0.11 15.68
N LEU A 209 -3.27 0.76 16.72
CA LEU A 209 -4.06 1.62 17.60
C LEU A 209 -4.69 2.81 16.87
N ARG A 210 -3.95 3.49 15.98
CA ARG A 210 -4.49 4.61 15.20
C ARG A 210 -5.67 4.19 14.33
N LEU A 211 -5.58 3.04 13.66
CA LEU A 211 -6.70 2.50 12.89
C LEU A 211 -7.90 2.21 13.80
N LEU A 212 -7.68 1.52 14.91
CA LEU A 212 -8.75 1.17 15.86
C LEU A 212 -9.45 2.43 16.42
N VAL A 213 -8.70 3.48 16.73
CA VAL A 213 -9.25 4.76 17.21
C VAL A 213 -10.15 5.42 16.16
N VAL A 214 -9.74 5.44 14.89
CA VAL A 214 -10.57 6.02 13.82
C VAL A 214 -11.84 5.22 13.60
N LEU A 215 -11.74 3.89 13.51
CA LEU A 215 -12.91 3.02 13.36
C LEU A 215 -13.85 3.12 14.56
N GLY A 216 -13.30 3.14 15.78
CA GLY A 216 -14.04 3.29 17.03
C GLY A 216 -14.66 4.68 17.24
N SER A 217 -14.24 5.70 16.48
CA SER A 217 -14.88 7.02 16.49
C SER A 217 -16.26 7.01 15.81
N ILE A 218 -16.57 5.96 15.04
CA ILE A 218 -17.84 5.79 14.35
C ILE A 218 -18.82 5.03 15.27
N PRO A 219 -19.93 5.66 15.72
CA PRO A 219 -20.80 5.06 16.74
C PRO A 219 -21.40 3.71 16.35
N SER A 220 -21.76 3.53 15.07
CA SER A 220 -22.32 2.28 14.55
C SER A 220 -21.32 1.12 14.62
N LEU A 221 -20.05 1.38 14.28
CA LEU A 221 -18.98 0.38 14.33
C LEU A 221 -18.58 0.08 15.78
N LEU A 222 -18.51 1.10 16.63
CA LEU A 222 -18.21 0.91 18.05
C LEU A 222 -19.28 0.08 18.77
N ALA A 223 -20.56 0.29 18.44
CA ALA A 223 -21.65 -0.51 18.98
C ALA A 223 -21.49 -1.99 18.61
N LYS A 224 -21.29 -2.29 17.31
CA LYS A 224 -21.04 -3.66 16.83
C LYS A 224 -19.84 -4.31 17.53
N PHE A 225 -18.74 -3.56 17.68
CA PHE A 225 -17.53 -4.07 18.36
C PHE A 225 -17.78 -4.47 19.81
N ARG A 226 -18.63 -3.72 20.53
CA ARG A 226 -18.95 -4.01 21.93
C ARG A 226 -19.84 -5.23 22.10
N GLU A 227 -20.63 -5.55 21.08
CA GLU A 227 -21.60 -6.64 21.11
C GLU A 227 -20.99 -8.01 20.78
N GLY A 228 -19.81 -8.03 20.14
CA GLY A 228 -19.08 -9.25 19.78
C GLY A 228 -19.38 -9.70 18.35
#